data_AF-A0A446ZGA8-F1
#
_entry.id   AF-A0A446ZGA8-F1
#
_cell.length_a   1.000
_cell.length_b   1.000
_cell.length_c   1.000
_cell.angle_alpha   90.00
_cell.angle_beta   90.00
_cell.angle_gamma   90.00
#
_symmetry.space_group_name_H-M   'P 1'
#
loop_
_entity.id
_entity.type
_entity.pdbx_description
1 polymer ?
#
loop_
_entity_poly.entity_id
_entity_poly.type
_entity_poly.pdbx_seq_one_letter_code
_entity_poly.pdbx_strand_id
1 'polypeptide(L)'
;MKKLYFLLCIALVSTASITHAEVKSFTPHFPKFYSSAATRKADNQFYKLGEAKFLNSVTVPFYGVTALSPTDDGLLKDFEKCTLKNCRFNFKLDAQHAKQLKLLALPEIGLVLVPRNWQNVQANAGANGSGFALAMSTDQKQAIELYDSSFCVGCGLPNATLYFPELLKESLENEFGGYKDSKKLINIVHPSKKVAFFSYQIPQLNNKTHGIAKYYDEDTFNYKDIQVTLDKSQQSLVGPILNFYNATH
;
A
#
# COMPACT_ATOMS: atom_id res chain seq x y z
N MET A 1 30.67 7.64 66.03
CA MET A 1 30.17 8.87 65.35
C MET A 1 31.21 9.35 64.34
N LYS A 2 30.76 9.82 63.17
CA LYS A 2 31.54 10.32 62.01
C LYS A 2 32.23 9.28 61.12
N LYS A 3 31.45 8.69 60.21
CA LYS A 3 31.65 8.77 58.74
C LYS A 3 30.50 8.02 58.07
N LEU A 4 29.37 8.70 58.16
CA LEU A 4 28.10 8.39 57.54
C LEU A 4 28.07 9.13 56.20
N TYR A 5 27.56 8.48 55.15
CA TYR A 5 27.12 9.05 53.89
C TYR A 5 28.15 9.81 53.03
N PHE A 6 28.93 9.09 52.22
CA PHE A 6 29.54 9.73 51.03
C PHE A 6 29.73 8.78 49.84
N LEU A 7 28.92 7.74 49.68
CA LEU A 7 29.07 6.80 48.57
C LEU A 7 27.74 6.37 47.93
N LEU A 8 26.68 7.15 48.14
CA LEU A 8 25.35 6.90 47.58
C LEU A 8 24.92 8.08 46.70
N CYS A 9 25.65 8.36 45.61
CA CYS A 9 25.23 9.40 44.65
C CYS A 9 25.67 9.23 43.19
N ILE A 10 26.44 8.22 42.78
CA ILE A 10 26.86 8.13 41.37
C ILE A 10 26.85 6.68 40.89
N ALA A 11 25.67 6.15 40.60
CA ALA A 11 25.47 5.03 39.67
C ALA A 11 23.98 4.86 39.29
N LEU A 12 23.27 5.95 39.03
CA LEU A 12 22.16 5.90 38.07
C LEU A 12 22.73 6.40 36.74
N VAL A 13 23.53 5.56 36.08
CA VAL A 13 23.71 5.69 34.64
C VAL A 13 22.39 5.24 34.04
N SER A 14 21.54 6.23 33.81
CA SER A 14 20.37 6.15 32.96
C SER A 14 20.74 5.41 31.67
N THR A 15 20.38 4.14 31.57
CA THR A 15 20.23 3.44 30.31
C THR A 15 18.99 4.01 29.63
N ALA A 16 19.07 5.27 29.21
CA ALA A 16 18.22 5.74 28.13
C ALA A 16 18.69 4.95 26.91
N SER A 17 17.96 3.90 26.57
CA SER A 17 18.10 3.25 25.28
C SER A 17 17.85 4.34 24.25
N ILE A 18 18.93 4.89 23.68
CA ILE A 18 18.83 5.78 22.53
C ILE A 18 18.37 4.88 21.40
N THR A 19 17.06 4.78 21.24
CA THR A 19 16.44 4.07 20.12
C THR A 19 16.63 4.98 18.91
N HIS A 20 17.83 4.95 18.34
CA HIS A 20 18.11 5.70 17.13
C HIS A 20 17.19 5.19 16.01
N ALA A 21 16.59 6.13 15.28
CA ALA A 21 15.89 5.87 14.03
C ALA A 21 16.75 4.99 13.10
N GLU A 22 16.32 3.74 12.90
CA GLU A 22 17.07 2.75 12.13
C GLU A 22 16.88 2.97 10.63
N VAL A 23 17.97 2.92 9.86
CA VAL A 23 17.91 2.84 8.40
C VAL A 23 18.06 1.39 7.97
N LYS A 24 16.98 0.80 7.46
CA LYS A 24 16.93 -0.60 7.02
C LYS A 24 17.33 -0.73 5.55
N SER A 25 17.99 -1.82 5.21
CA SER A 25 18.25 -2.16 3.80
C SER A 25 17.05 -2.89 3.20
N PHE A 26 16.60 -2.43 2.04
CA PHE A 26 15.53 -3.08 1.29
C PHE A 26 15.90 -4.52 0.94
N THR A 27 14.94 -5.41 1.13
CA THR A 27 15.02 -6.80 0.72
C THR A 27 13.71 -7.19 0.02
N PRO A 28 13.76 -7.57 -1.27
CA PRO A 28 12.59 -8.06 -1.98
C PRO A 28 11.98 -9.26 -1.28
N HIS A 29 10.68 -9.22 -1.05
CA HIS A 29 9.92 -10.35 -0.56
C HIS A 29 8.57 -10.40 -1.24
N PHE A 30 8.00 -11.60 -1.32
CA PHE A 30 6.63 -11.77 -1.80
C PHE A 30 5.68 -11.60 -0.61
N PRO A 31 4.63 -10.77 -0.73
CA PRO A 31 3.73 -10.50 0.37
C PRO A 31 2.93 -11.75 0.75
N LYS A 32 2.46 -11.76 2.00
CA LYS A 32 1.62 -12.83 2.54
C LYS A 32 0.50 -12.21 3.34
N PHE A 33 -0.66 -12.85 3.31
CA PHE A 33 -1.70 -12.54 4.29
C PHE A 33 -1.18 -12.78 5.70
N TYR A 34 -1.36 -11.80 6.59
CA TYR A 34 -1.08 -11.99 8.01
C TYR A 34 -2.31 -12.50 8.77
N SER A 35 -3.52 -12.22 8.28
CA SER A 35 -4.76 -12.71 8.87
C SER A 35 -5.14 -14.09 8.33
N SER A 36 -5.92 -14.85 9.09
CA SER A 36 -6.43 -16.15 8.64
C SER A 36 -7.46 -15.99 7.52
N ALA A 37 -7.70 -17.03 6.72
CA ALA A 37 -8.74 -17.00 5.70
C ALA A 37 -10.15 -16.76 6.29
N ALA A 38 -10.41 -17.28 7.49
CA ALA A 38 -11.68 -17.08 8.20
C ALA A 38 -11.86 -15.60 8.61
N THR A 39 -10.81 -15.00 9.15
CA THR A 39 -10.78 -13.57 9.52
C THR A 39 -11.02 -12.69 8.30
N ARG A 40 -10.29 -12.90 7.20
CA ARG A 40 -10.52 -12.14 5.95
C ARG A 40 -11.94 -12.28 5.43
N LYS A 41 -12.52 -13.48 5.50
CA LYS A 41 -13.91 -13.69 5.07
C LYS A 41 -14.90 -12.91 5.93
N ALA A 42 -14.62 -12.75 7.22
CA ALA A 42 -15.47 -11.98 8.14
C ALA A 42 -15.30 -10.47 7.92
N ASP A 43 -14.07 -10.00 7.79
CA ASP A 43 -13.74 -8.56 7.82
C ASP A 43 -13.72 -7.91 6.42
N ASN A 44 -13.42 -8.68 5.38
CA ASN A 44 -13.23 -8.22 4.01
C ASN A 44 -14.30 -8.76 3.06
N GLN A 45 -15.55 -8.41 3.38
CA GLN A 45 -16.73 -8.86 2.67
C GLN A 45 -16.91 -8.11 1.34
N PHE A 46 -17.24 -8.84 0.29
CA PHE A 46 -17.50 -8.28 -1.04
C PHE A 46 -18.96 -7.85 -1.22
N TYR A 47 -19.15 -6.62 -1.67
CA TYR A 47 -20.46 -6.06 -2.02
C TYR A 47 -20.49 -5.66 -3.50
N LYS A 48 -21.46 -6.17 -4.25
CA LYS A 48 -21.63 -5.76 -5.66
C LYS A 48 -22.14 -4.32 -5.72
N LEU A 49 -21.37 -3.44 -6.35
CA LEU A 49 -21.72 -2.03 -6.52
C LEU A 49 -22.34 -1.75 -7.89
N GLY A 50 -22.04 -2.58 -8.89
CA GLY A 50 -22.58 -2.47 -10.23
C GLY A 50 -21.50 -2.69 -11.28
N GLU A 51 -21.46 -1.81 -12.27
CA GLU A 51 -20.44 -1.78 -13.30
C GLU A 51 -19.78 -0.40 -13.36
N ALA A 52 -18.45 -0.39 -13.32
CA ALA A 52 -17.67 0.81 -13.59
C ALA A 52 -17.55 1.00 -15.11
N LYS A 53 -17.79 2.22 -15.57
CA LYS A 53 -17.77 2.59 -16.99
C LYS A 53 -16.52 3.41 -17.28
N PHE A 54 -15.75 2.98 -18.25
CA PHE A 54 -14.58 3.64 -18.79
C PHE A 54 -14.92 4.31 -20.12
N LEU A 55 -13.94 4.99 -20.72
CA LEU A 55 -14.09 5.56 -22.05
C LEU A 55 -14.49 4.49 -23.08
N ASN A 56 -15.15 4.92 -24.15
CA ASN A 56 -15.65 4.06 -25.23
C ASN A 56 -16.62 2.96 -24.76
N SER A 57 -17.37 3.23 -23.70
CA SER A 57 -18.37 2.30 -23.14
C SER A 57 -17.79 0.97 -22.67
N VAL A 58 -16.49 0.91 -22.39
CA VAL A 58 -15.86 -0.27 -21.78
C VAL A 58 -16.32 -0.37 -20.33
N THR A 59 -16.74 -1.55 -19.90
CA THR A 59 -17.21 -1.76 -18.52
C THR A 59 -16.44 -2.89 -17.83
N VAL A 60 -16.32 -2.78 -16.51
CA VAL A 60 -15.85 -3.87 -15.65
C VAL A 60 -16.80 -4.03 -14.45
N PRO A 61 -16.95 -5.25 -13.91
CA PRO A 61 -17.64 -5.45 -12.64
C PRO A 61 -17.00 -4.61 -11.52
N PHE A 62 -17.82 -3.97 -10.69
CA PHE A 62 -17.34 -3.15 -9.59
C PHE A 62 -17.89 -3.65 -8.26
N TYR A 63 -16.98 -3.83 -7.30
CA TYR A 63 -17.26 -4.31 -5.96
C TYR A 63 -16.64 -3.38 -4.92
N GLY A 64 -17.28 -3.27 -3.77
CA GLY A 64 -16.66 -2.77 -2.55
C GLY A 64 -16.19 -3.93 -1.70
N VAL A 65 -15.06 -3.79 -1.02
CA VAL A 65 -14.57 -4.76 -0.04
C VAL A 65 -14.45 -4.04 1.29
N THR A 66 -15.09 -4.56 2.33
CA THR A 66 -15.04 -3.92 3.65
C THR A 66 -13.67 -4.05 4.31
N ALA A 67 -13.44 -3.24 5.34
CA ALA A 67 -12.37 -3.41 6.30
C ALA A 67 -12.96 -3.38 7.72
N LEU A 68 -12.26 -3.90 8.73
CA LEU A 68 -12.64 -3.69 10.12
C LEU A 68 -12.51 -2.18 10.45
N SER A 69 -13.53 -1.60 11.08
CA SER A 69 -13.45 -0.19 11.50
C SER A 69 -12.43 -0.04 12.64
N PRO A 70 -11.52 0.95 12.56
CA PRO A 70 -10.54 1.19 13.62
C PRO A 70 -11.10 2.04 14.78
N THR A 71 -12.27 2.68 14.60
CA THR A 71 -12.86 3.63 15.56
C THR A 71 -14.21 3.20 16.10
N ASP A 72 -14.93 2.36 15.36
CA ASP A 72 -16.30 1.95 15.66
C ASP A 72 -16.42 0.44 15.68
N ASP A 73 -17.50 -0.06 16.29
CA ASP A 73 -17.84 -1.48 16.19
C ASP A 73 -18.28 -1.82 14.76
N GLY A 74 -17.68 -2.86 14.19
CA GLY A 74 -18.10 -3.45 12.93
C GLY A 74 -17.21 -3.10 11.72
N LEU A 75 -17.82 -3.08 10.54
CA LEU A 75 -17.11 -3.01 9.26
C LEU A 75 -17.24 -1.63 8.62
N LEU A 76 -16.10 -1.07 8.22
CA LEU A 76 -16.02 0.13 7.39
C LEU A 76 -16.51 -0.18 5.97
N LYS A 77 -17.48 0.62 5.53
CA LYS A 77 -18.20 0.47 4.27
C LYS A 77 -18.49 1.84 3.65
N ASP A 78 -17.42 2.54 3.32
CA ASP A 78 -17.41 3.91 2.79
C ASP A 78 -17.66 4.01 1.27
N PHE A 79 -18.16 2.94 0.64
CA PHE A 79 -18.44 2.89 -0.79
C PHE A 79 -19.94 2.93 -1.12
N GLU A 80 -20.26 3.61 -2.21
CA GLU A 80 -21.61 3.73 -2.73
C GLU A 80 -21.90 2.77 -3.88
N LYS A 81 -23.18 2.43 -4.08
CA LYS A 81 -23.60 1.73 -5.29
C LYS A 81 -23.44 2.63 -6.51
N CYS A 82 -23.16 2.00 -7.65
CA CYS A 82 -23.07 2.71 -8.91
C CYS A 82 -24.40 3.32 -9.33
N THR A 83 -24.32 4.59 -9.68
CA THR A 83 -25.34 5.38 -10.35
C THR A 83 -24.81 5.82 -11.71
N LEU A 84 -25.65 6.50 -12.49
CA LEU A 84 -25.23 7.11 -13.76
C LEU A 84 -24.16 8.20 -13.58
N LYS A 85 -23.91 8.68 -12.35
CA LYS A 85 -23.02 9.81 -12.07
C LYS A 85 -21.69 9.42 -11.39
N ASN A 86 -21.64 8.40 -10.53
CA ASN A 86 -20.50 8.13 -9.64
C ASN A 86 -19.60 6.93 -10.04
N CYS A 87 -19.89 6.23 -11.15
CA CYS A 87 -19.08 5.09 -11.63
C CYS A 87 -18.60 5.26 -13.08
N ARG A 88 -18.24 6.49 -13.46
CA ARG A 88 -17.71 6.82 -14.79
C ARG A 88 -16.30 7.39 -14.67
N PHE A 89 -15.34 6.72 -15.29
CA PHE A 89 -13.93 7.08 -15.26
C PHE A 89 -13.49 7.59 -16.63
N ASN A 90 -12.91 8.78 -16.67
CA ASN A 90 -12.26 9.33 -17.86
C ASN A 90 -10.89 8.67 -18.09
N PHE A 91 -10.89 7.35 -18.24
CA PHE A 91 -9.71 6.51 -18.42
C PHE A 91 -9.94 5.53 -19.57
N LYS A 92 -8.94 5.39 -20.45
CA LYS A 92 -9.00 4.45 -21.57
C LYS A 92 -8.53 3.08 -21.10
N LEU A 93 -9.47 2.16 -20.91
CA LEU A 93 -9.19 0.75 -20.66
C LEU A 93 -9.42 -0.07 -21.94
N ASP A 94 -8.45 -0.90 -22.32
CA ASP A 94 -8.62 -1.82 -23.45
C ASP A 94 -9.72 -2.85 -23.17
N ALA A 95 -10.55 -3.14 -24.17
CA ALA A 95 -11.70 -4.03 -24.01
C ALA A 95 -11.33 -5.50 -23.72
N GLN A 96 -10.17 -5.98 -24.20
CA GLN A 96 -9.70 -7.34 -23.89
C GLN A 96 -9.13 -7.41 -22.48
N HIS A 97 -8.44 -6.36 -22.01
CA HIS A 97 -8.04 -6.26 -20.60
C HIS A 97 -9.25 -6.14 -19.67
N ALA A 98 -10.27 -5.36 -20.03
CA ALA A 98 -11.49 -5.19 -19.23
C ALA A 98 -12.21 -6.52 -18.94
N LYS A 99 -12.23 -7.46 -19.90
CA LYS A 99 -12.83 -8.80 -19.69
C LYS A 99 -12.18 -9.58 -18.56
N GLN A 100 -10.89 -9.33 -18.31
CA GLN A 100 -10.06 -10.01 -17.32
C GLN A 100 -9.95 -9.25 -15.99
N LEU A 101 -10.54 -8.06 -15.89
CA LEU A 101 -10.42 -7.20 -14.72
C LEU A 101 -11.77 -7.00 -14.02
N LYS A 102 -11.69 -6.64 -12.75
CA LYS A 102 -12.77 -6.00 -11.99
C LYS A 102 -12.20 -4.80 -11.24
N LEU A 103 -13.06 -3.88 -10.86
CA LEU A 103 -12.71 -2.76 -10.01
C LEU A 103 -13.08 -3.09 -8.56
N LEU A 104 -12.19 -2.74 -7.62
CA LEU A 104 -12.46 -2.77 -6.19
C LEU A 104 -12.43 -1.36 -5.62
N ALA A 105 -13.39 -1.06 -4.73
CA ALA A 105 -13.33 0.07 -3.80
C ALA A 105 -12.92 -0.49 -2.44
N LEU A 106 -11.84 0.06 -1.89
CA LEU A 106 -11.21 -0.38 -0.67
C LEU A 106 -11.16 0.80 0.31
N PRO A 107 -11.70 0.67 1.53
CA PRO A 107 -11.66 1.73 2.52
C PRO A 107 -10.23 2.18 2.81
N GLU A 108 -10.04 3.48 2.98
CA GLU A 108 -8.74 4.14 3.23
C GLU A 108 -7.65 3.90 2.18
N ILE A 109 -7.98 3.23 1.06
CA ILE A 109 -7.06 2.99 -0.07
C ILE A 109 -7.59 3.65 -1.34
N GLY A 110 -8.88 3.45 -1.65
CA GLY A 110 -9.50 3.93 -2.89
C GLY A 110 -9.72 2.83 -3.92
N LEU A 111 -9.49 3.15 -5.20
CA LEU A 111 -9.97 2.35 -6.34
C LEU A 111 -8.85 1.59 -7.03
N VAL A 112 -8.95 0.26 -7.11
CA VAL A 112 -7.92 -0.57 -7.77
C VAL A 112 -8.52 -1.56 -8.75
N LEU A 113 -7.93 -1.65 -9.95
CA LEU A 113 -8.21 -2.72 -10.90
C LEU A 113 -7.46 -3.98 -10.47
N VAL A 114 -8.16 -5.11 -10.44
CA VAL A 114 -7.59 -6.42 -10.09
C VAL A 114 -8.08 -7.50 -11.05
N PRO A 115 -7.38 -8.64 -11.20
CA PRO A 115 -7.88 -9.75 -12.00
C PRO A 115 -9.26 -10.23 -11.52
N ARG A 116 -10.15 -10.46 -12.49
CA ARG A 116 -11.59 -10.66 -12.26
C ARG A 116 -11.91 -11.86 -11.37
N ASN A 117 -11.09 -12.91 -11.45
CA ASN A 117 -11.27 -14.15 -10.71
C ASN A 117 -10.70 -14.12 -9.28
N TRP A 118 -9.97 -13.07 -8.88
CA TRP A 118 -9.38 -13.00 -7.53
C TRP A 118 -10.45 -12.67 -6.49
N GLN A 119 -10.54 -13.44 -5.41
CA GLN A 119 -11.50 -13.20 -4.32
C GLN A 119 -10.82 -13.12 -2.95
N ASN A 120 -9.53 -13.43 -2.88
CA ASN A 120 -8.76 -13.34 -1.64
C ASN A 120 -8.23 -11.92 -1.50
N VAL A 121 -8.88 -11.14 -0.65
CA VAL A 121 -8.47 -9.77 -0.32
C VAL A 121 -8.37 -9.65 1.19
N GLN A 122 -7.34 -8.95 1.63
CA GLN A 122 -7.22 -8.41 2.97
C GLN A 122 -7.19 -6.90 2.85
N ALA A 123 -8.07 -6.20 3.56
CA ALA A 123 -8.10 -4.75 3.62
C ALA A 123 -8.18 -4.31 5.08
N ASN A 124 -7.43 -3.28 5.44
CA ASN A 124 -7.29 -2.79 6.80
C ASN A 124 -7.25 -1.27 6.80
N ALA A 125 -7.91 -0.69 7.80
CA ALA A 125 -7.94 0.74 8.04
C ALA A 125 -7.33 1.03 9.42
N GLY A 126 -6.54 2.10 9.52
CA GLY A 126 -6.00 2.63 10.75
C GLY A 126 -6.81 3.83 11.24
N ALA A 127 -6.79 4.09 12.55
CA ALA A 127 -7.56 5.20 13.14
C ALA A 127 -7.12 6.60 12.65
N ASN A 128 -5.93 6.70 12.08
CA ASN A 128 -5.38 7.89 11.44
C ASN A 128 -5.72 7.98 9.94
N GLY A 129 -6.64 7.15 9.45
CA GLY A 129 -7.01 7.04 8.04
C GLY A 129 -6.03 6.26 7.17
N SER A 130 -4.99 5.63 7.73
CA SER A 130 -4.06 4.84 6.92
C SER A 130 -4.75 3.59 6.37
N GLY A 131 -4.49 3.25 5.12
CA GLY A 131 -5.01 2.06 4.47
C GLY A 131 -3.92 1.04 4.17
N PHE A 132 -4.27 -0.24 4.25
CA PHE A 132 -3.50 -1.33 3.65
C PHE A 132 -4.44 -2.28 2.92
N ALA A 133 -4.02 -2.76 1.75
CA ALA A 133 -4.71 -3.86 1.10
C ALA A 133 -3.76 -4.82 0.40
N LEU A 134 -4.09 -6.11 0.48
CA LEU A 134 -3.44 -7.18 -0.26
C LEU A 134 -4.49 -8.01 -0.97
N ALA A 135 -4.45 -8.04 -2.29
CA ALA A 135 -5.23 -8.94 -3.13
C ALA A 135 -4.30 -10.01 -3.70
N MET A 136 -4.70 -11.28 -3.67
CA MET A 136 -3.88 -12.37 -4.20
C MET A 136 -4.69 -13.33 -5.08
N SER A 137 -3.99 -13.99 -6.00
CA SER A 137 -4.54 -15.13 -6.75
C SER A 137 -4.95 -16.26 -5.80
N THR A 138 -5.82 -17.16 -6.27
CA THR A 138 -6.28 -18.32 -5.47
C THR A 138 -5.12 -19.19 -4.99
N ASP A 139 -4.08 -19.36 -5.81
CA ASP A 139 -2.86 -20.11 -5.49
C ASP A 139 -1.79 -19.28 -4.77
N GLN A 140 -2.07 -18.00 -4.49
CA GLN A 140 -1.18 -17.06 -3.80
C GLN A 140 0.22 -16.94 -4.44
N LYS A 141 0.31 -17.05 -5.77
CA LYS A 141 1.55 -16.83 -6.54
C LYS A 141 1.63 -15.47 -7.21
N GLN A 142 0.53 -14.74 -7.19
CA GLN A 142 0.41 -13.39 -7.73
C GLN A 142 -0.26 -12.51 -6.68
N ALA A 143 0.15 -11.25 -6.63
CA ALA A 143 -0.30 -10.31 -5.61
C ALA A 143 -0.38 -8.87 -6.14
N ILE A 144 -1.31 -8.11 -5.56
CA ILE A 144 -1.39 -6.66 -5.64
C ILE A 144 -1.45 -6.16 -4.20
N GLU A 145 -0.44 -5.44 -3.78
CA GLU A 145 -0.32 -4.82 -2.46
C GLU A 145 -0.45 -3.30 -2.61
N LEU A 146 -1.20 -2.68 -1.70
CA LEU A 146 -1.46 -1.24 -1.67
C LEU A 146 -1.26 -0.72 -0.27
N TYR A 147 -0.72 0.48 -0.17
CA TYR A 147 -0.55 1.19 1.08
C TYR A 147 -0.86 2.68 0.89
N ASP A 148 -1.51 3.27 1.89
CA ASP A 148 -1.76 4.72 2.01
C ASP A 148 -1.49 5.11 3.45
N SER A 149 -0.50 5.97 3.70
CA SER A 149 -0.17 6.39 5.06
C SER A 149 -1.16 7.39 5.61
N SER A 150 -1.94 8.04 4.75
CA SER A 150 -2.88 9.10 5.11
C SER A 150 -2.20 10.13 6.03
N PHE A 151 -2.82 10.47 7.17
CA PHE A 151 -2.27 11.42 8.13
C PHE A 151 -1.12 10.86 9.01
N CYS A 152 -0.72 9.60 8.83
CA CYS A 152 0.39 9.01 9.59
C CYS A 152 1.76 9.34 9.00
N VAL A 153 2.32 10.50 9.33
CA VAL A 153 3.66 10.91 8.87
C VAL A 153 4.73 9.85 9.22
N GLY A 154 4.72 9.35 10.46
CA GLY A 154 5.67 8.33 10.92
C GLY A 154 5.49 6.95 10.27
N CYS A 155 4.34 6.69 9.65
CA CYS A 155 4.13 5.48 8.86
C CYS A 155 4.52 5.70 7.39
N GLY A 156 4.34 6.91 6.85
CA GLY A 156 4.61 7.23 5.46
C GLY A 156 6.06 7.58 5.16
N LEU A 157 6.62 8.53 5.91
CA LEU A 157 7.93 9.13 5.64
C LEU A 157 9.06 8.09 5.55
N PRO A 158 9.22 7.13 6.49
CA PRO A 158 10.26 6.12 6.38
C PRO A 158 10.09 5.25 5.13
N ASN A 159 8.88 4.81 4.78
CA ASN A 159 8.62 4.01 3.58
C ASN A 159 8.93 4.79 2.29
N ALA A 160 8.59 6.08 2.26
CA ALA A 160 8.87 6.95 1.13
C ALA A 160 10.36 7.08 0.83
N THR A 161 11.23 7.05 1.84
CA THR A 161 12.70 7.18 1.66
C THR A 161 13.31 6.12 0.75
N LEU A 162 12.65 4.95 0.60
CA LEU A 162 13.11 3.91 -0.33
C LEU A 162 13.10 4.39 -1.78
N TYR A 163 12.08 5.18 -2.12
CA TYR A 163 11.83 5.65 -3.49
C TYR A 163 12.23 7.10 -3.70
N PHE A 164 12.26 7.90 -2.63
CA PHE A 164 12.59 9.33 -2.62
C PHE A 164 13.70 9.59 -1.58
N PRO A 165 14.97 9.29 -1.92
CA PRO A 165 16.08 9.32 -0.96
C PRO A 165 16.31 10.68 -0.28
N GLU A 166 15.86 11.77 -0.90
CA GLU A 166 15.91 13.13 -0.35
C GLU A 166 15.11 13.27 0.97
N LEU A 167 14.06 12.46 1.16
CA LEU A 167 13.21 12.47 2.36
C LEU A 167 13.89 11.84 3.57
N LEU A 168 15.00 11.13 3.38
CA LEU A 168 15.67 10.41 4.47
C LEU A 168 16.14 11.34 5.58
N LYS A 169 16.66 12.53 5.23
CA LYS A 169 17.14 13.48 6.23
C LYS A 169 16.01 13.85 7.19
N GLU A 170 14.88 14.27 6.64
CA GLU A 170 13.69 14.63 7.43
C GLU A 170 13.17 13.46 8.26
N SER A 171 13.14 12.25 7.67
CA SER A 171 12.69 11.04 8.37
C SER A 171 13.56 10.70 9.60
N LEU A 172 14.87 10.92 9.49
CA LEU A 172 15.80 10.71 10.60
C LEU A 172 15.74 11.82 11.65
N GLU A 173 15.58 13.08 11.22
CA GLU A 173 15.42 14.23 12.13
C GLU A 173 14.15 14.11 12.98
N ASN A 174 13.12 13.43 12.48
CA ASN A 174 11.87 13.13 13.20
C ASN A 174 11.83 11.73 13.84
N GLU A 175 12.98 11.04 13.93
CA GLU A 175 13.12 9.74 14.59
C GLU A 175 12.25 8.60 14.00
N PHE A 176 11.82 8.69 12.74
CA PHE A 176 11.01 7.64 12.09
C PHE A 176 11.83 6.53 11.43
N GLY A 177 13.13 6.73 11.22
CA GLY A 177 13.99 5.77 10.51
C GLY A 177 13.91 5.91 9.00
N GLY A 178 14.17 4.84 8.26
CA GLY A 178 14.03 4.84 6.80
C GLY A 178 14.48 3.55 6.14
N TYR A 179 14.38 3.53 4.82
CA TYR A 179 14.75 2.41 3.96
C TYR A 179 15.73 2.86 2.87
N LYS A 180 16.66 1.98 2.52
CA LYS A 180 17.60 2.19 1.41
C LYS A 180 17.75 0.95 0.55
N ASP A 181 17.87 1.14 -0.74
CA ASP A 181 18.28 0.08 -1.66
C ASP A 181 19.82 -0.01 -1.80
N SER A 182 20.50 -0.38 -0.70
CA SER A 182 21.97 -0.47 -0.64
C SER A 182 22.56 -1.44 -1.68
N LYS A 183 21.77 -2.41 -2.14
CA LYS A 183 22.16 -3.45 -3.09
C LYS A 183 21.74 -3.14 -4.54
N LYS A 184 21.09 -1.99 -4.79
CA LYS A 184 20.61 -1.58 -6.12
C LYS A 184 19.70 -2.64 -6.78
N LEU A 185 18.80 -3.21 -5.99
CA LEU A 185 17.83 -4.23 -6.42
C LEU A 185 16.59 -3.65 -7.09
N ILE A 186 16.33 -2.35 -6.91
CA ILE A 186 15.19 -1.63 -7.46
C ILE A 186 15.65 -0.77 -8.64
N ASN A 187 14.94 -0.92 -9.76
CA ASN A 187 15.01 0.06 -10.84
C ASN A 187 13.91 1.10 -10.65
N ILE A 188 14.28 2.37 -10.54
CA ILE A 188 13.36 3.49 -10.26
C ILE A 188 13.46 4.53 -11.37
N VAL A 189 12.30 5.03 -11.82
CA VAL A 189 12.17 6.13 -12.77
C VAL A 189 11.24 7.18 -12.19
N HIS A 190 11.68 8.44 -12.15
CA HIS A 190 10.90 9.55 -11.62
C HIS A 190 10.26 10.37 -12.75
N PRO A 191 8.96 10.17 -13.06
CA PRO A 191 8.25 11.07 -13.98
C PRO A 191 8.03 12.48 -13.38
N SER A 192 8.09 12.61 -12.04
CA SER A 192 8.09 13.89 -11.35
C SER A 192 8.80 13.76 -9.99
N LYS A 193 8.98 14.87 -9.26
CA LYS A 193 9.58 14.84 -7.91
C LYS A 193 8.78 14.02 -6.89
N LYS A 194 7.47 13.94 -7.06
CA LYS A 194 6.53 13.32 -6.10
C LYS A 194 6.04 11.94 -6.52
N VAL A 195 6.53 11.41 -7.64
CA VAL A 195 6.10 10.13 -8.22
C VAL A 195 7.31 9.32 -8.65
N ALA A 196 7.32 8.03 -8.30
CA ALA A 196 8.34 7.07 -8.67
C ALA A 196 7.69 5.83 -9.26
N PHE A 197 8.07 5.46 -10.48
CA PHE A 197 7.75 4.16 -11.06
C PHE A 197 8.90 3.22 -10.78
N PHE A 198 8.61 2.02 -10.28
CA PHE A 198 9.66 1.10 -9.89
C PHE A 198 9.41 -0.33 -10.33
N SER A 199 10.48 -1.11 -10.35
CA SER A 199 10.42 -2.56 -10.48
C SER A 199 11.58 -3.23 -9.79
N TYR A 200 11.36 -4.44 -9.29
CA TYR A 200 12.42 -5.28 -8.71
C TYR A 200 12.10 -6.76 -8.92
N GLN A 201 13.12 -7.60 -8.73
CA GLN A 201 12.98 -9.05 -8.80
C GLN A 201 12.93 -9.65 -7.40
N ILE A 202 11.88 -10.42 -7.11
CA ILE A 202 11.83 -11.25 -5.91
C ILE A 202 12.61 -12.54 -6.20
N PRO A 203 13.57 -12.93 -5.34
CA PRO A 203 14.25 -14.22 -5.47
C PRO A 203 13.25 -15.37 -5.58
N GLN A 204 13.52 -16.35 -6.44
CA GLN A 204 12.67 -17.54 -6.67
C GLN A 204 11.37 -17.30 -7.45
N LEU A 205 11.02 -16.06 -7.78
CA LEU A 205 9.96 -15.76 -8.75
C LEU A 205 10.56 -15.49 -10.13
N ASN A 206 9.88 -15.93 -11.18
CA ASN A 206 10.33 -15.74 -12.57
C ASN A 206 9.79 -14.44 -13.19
N ASN A 207 9.08 -13.64 -12.41
CA ASN A 207 8.43 -12.40 -12.85
C ASN A 207 8.82 -11.27 -11.91
N LYS A 208 8.80 -10.02 -12.41
CA LYS A 208 9.13 -8.83 -11.64
C LYS A 208 7.90 -8.29 -10.92
N THR A 209 8.15 -7.67 -9.78
CA THR A 209 7.20 -6.74 -9.17
C THR A 209 7.36 -5.40 -9.86
N HIS A 210 6.24 -4.77 -10.21
CA HIS A 210 6.17 -3.42 -10.74
C HIS A 210 5.28 -2.57 -9.84
N GLY A 211 5.61 -1.29 -9.68
CA GLY A 211 4.84 -0.44 -8.78
C GLY A 211 4.96 1.04 -9.07
N ILE A 212 4.14 1.79 -8.34
CA ILE A 212 4.13 3.25 -8.33
C ILE A 212 4.11 3.68 -6.87
N ALA A 213 5.05 4.53 -6.50
CA ALA A 213 5.09 5.21 -5.22
C ALA A 213 4.85 6.70 -5.44
N LYS A 214 4.07 7.32 -4.55
CA LYS A 214 3.73 8.74 -4.58
C LYS A 214 3.82 9.31 -3.17
N TYR A 215 4.10 10.61 -3.07
CA TYR A 215 3.86 11.34 -1.84
C TYR A 215 3.28 12.72 -2.09
N TYR A 216 2.57 13.23 -1.10
CA TYR A 216 2.06 14.60 -1.01
C TYR A 216 2.57 15.21 0.30
N ASP A 217 3.05 16.46 0.25
CA ASP A 217 3.77 17.14 1.33
C ASP A 217 3.33 18.60 1.53
N GLU A 218 2.15 18.98 1.04
CA GLU A 218 1.69 20.39 1.08
C GLU A 218 0.98 20.77 2.39
N ASP A 219 0.17 19.89 2.96
CA ASP A 219 -0.51 20.10 4.25
C ASP A 219 -0.07 19.08 5.31
N THR A 220 -0.23 17.79 5.00
CA THR A 220 0.23 16.68 5.83
C THR A 220 0.89 15.66 4.91
N PHE A 221 2.04 15.15 5.33
CA PHE A 221 2.77 14.15 4.56
C PHE A 221 1.94 12.87 4.40
N ASN A 222 1.61 12.53 3.16
CA ASN A 222 0.93 11.29 2.80
C ASN A 222 1.77 10.56 1.74
N TYR A 223 2.20 9.33 2.06
CA TYR A 223 2.83 8.40 1.14
C TYR A 223 1.86 7.30 0.73
N LYS A 224 1.83 6.99 -0.56
CA LYS A 224 1.02 5.91 -1.13
C LYS A 224 1.84 5.08 -2.09
N ASP A 225 1.59 3.77 -2.10
CA ASP A 225 2.11 2.92 -3.17
C ASP A 225 1.17 1.81 -3.60
N ILE A 226 1.50 1.26 -4.76
CA ILE A 226 0.96 0.02 -5.28
C ILE A 226 2.12 -0.86 -5.76
N GLN A 227 2.07 -2.14 -5.44
CA GLN A 227 3.03 -3.16 -5.86
C GLN A 227 2.27 -4.30 -6.53
N VAL A 228 2.57 -4.57 -7.80
CA VAL A 228 1.90 -5.55 -8.64
C VAL A 228 2.89 -6.62 -9.07
N THR A 229 2.63 -7.85 -8.64
CA THR A 229 3.40 -9.05 -9.01
C THR A 229 2.46 -10.03 -9.69
N LEU A 230 2.50 -10.06 -11.02
CA LEU A 230 1.72 -10.99 -11.84
C LEU A 230 2.65 -11.97 -12.54
N ASP A 231 2.11 -13.13 -12.92
CA ASP A 231 2.84 -14.09 -13.72
C ASP A 231 2.78 -13.79 -15.22
N LYS A 232 3.58 -14.51 -16.01
CA LYS A 232 3.63 -14.32 -17.47
C LYS A 232 2.26 -14.40 -18.15
N SER A 233 1.32 -15.19 -17.62
CA SER A 233 -0.02 -15.33 -18.20
C SER A 233 -0.88 -14.08 -18.00
N GLN A 234 -0.59 -13.28 -16.96
CA GLN A 234 -1.32 -12.06 -16.63
C GLN A 234 -0.47 -10.78 -16.74
N GLN A 235 0.77 -10.87 -17.22
CA GLN A 235 1.71 -9.74 -17.30
C GLN A 235 1.17 -8.56 -18.10
N SER A 236 0.33 -8.79 -19.11
CA SER A 236 -0.30 -7.72 -19.91
C SER A 236 -1.24 -6.83 -19.09
N LEU A 237 -1.72 -7.30 -17.95
CA LEU A 237 -2.61 -6.55 -17.06
C LEU A 237 -1.87 -5.56 -16.15
N VAL A 238 -0.56 -5.72 -15.95
CA VAL A 238 0.24 -4.85 -15.06
C VAL A 238 0.14 -3.39 -15.47
N GLY A 239 0.33 -3.09 -16.75
CA GLY A 239 0.27 -1.72 -17.29
C GLY A 239 -1.09 -1.05 -17.04
N PRO A 240 -2.22 -1.64 -17.47
CA PRO A 240 -3.56 -1.12 -17.18
C PRO A 240 -3.84 -0.88 -15.70
N ILE A 241 -3.43 -1.80 -14.81
CA ILE A 241 -3.63 -1.68 -13.36
C ILE A 241 -2.86 -0.47 -12.81
N LEU A 242 -1.57 -0.38 -13.10
CA LEU A 242 -0.70 0.71 -12.60
C LEU A 242 -1.10 2.06 -13.20
N ASN A 243 -1.44 2.12 -14.49
CA ASN A 243 -1.86 3.36 -15.14
C ASN A 243 -3.18 3.88 -14.57
N PHE A 244 -4.13 2.99 -14.26
CA PHE A 244 -5.37 3.39 -13.61
C PHE A 244 -5.11 3.90 -12.20
N TYR A 245 -4.33 3.18 -11.39
CA TYR A 245 -3.92 3.64 -10.06
C TYR A 245 -3.26 5.03 -10.12
N ASN A 246 -2.35 5.24 -11.07
CA ASN A 246 -1.67 6.51 -11.26
C ASN A 246 -2.62 7.67 -11.58
N ALA A 247 -3.75 7.39 -12.24
CA ALA A 247 -4.72 8.39 -12.63
C ALA A 247 -5.75 8.71 -11.53
N THR A 248 -5.88 7.86 -10.50
CA THR A 248 -6.95 7.96 -9.49
C THR A 248 -6.47 8.23 -8.07
N HIS A 249 -5.18 8.20 -7.79
CA HIS A 249 -4.56 8.52 -6.48
C HIS A 249 -3.46 9.56 -6.67
#